data_AF-A0A1E3K522-F1
#
_entry.id   AF-A0A1E3K522-F1
#
_cell.length_a   1.000
_cell.length_b   1.000
_cell.length_c   1.000
_cell.angle_alpha   90.00
_cell.angle_beta   90.00
_cell.angle_gamma   90.00
#
_symmetry.space_group_name_H-M   'P 1'
#
loop_
_entity.id
_entity.type
_entity.pdbx_description
1 polymer ?
#
loop_
_entity_poly.entity_id
_entity_poly.type
_entity_poly.pdbx_seq_one_letter_code
_entity_poly.pdbx_strand_id
1 'polypeptide(L)'
;MSTLAPSAFSPSTTKPSGYFHFPGLSSESTKVAREVLEENNRGYDIYESRRFAHNHFPHSLLTRYALGAPPHLLRKTWEHDKSHLVSLDPRAPDRKDVNADKLPDKIDRGNWGTFLGNKEYYSLYLPFFHSEIARLGSQGALIEYVFSPQANWEPFTPSAYSSTGKQSKPKTPNMLNRLMAGALHPMIHVGFGLEFVDPIVLAEGLAEAAIHPDSLITPFISPSLTQSWLTSPVPSPSPSSPAPSLAELYTALVNNPTLKPVPYNPDSMINDQLLSAVSDGRGEALVGLVEGWEVPLKEDYEGEGGKFRWEGLMRDVGVFTTLLACGTGRKGYEPRVDFFLVPRQMQSSIFIPAYLPLLTPPQIRAFLKTYLLVLFQIAISRGRPALNPDLIMSYDLYTSSDSDVGSKQDEGKEGKKIKSLLDPSPAGEGKGKNVWLDIIDRSLSYPDSHIVKSIRSLVFYSQLFGSLPAGSFAPPSSSKNRTELQGLEKVDGTLFQRAAGVIMRTIPEGEEEARWDRSQLGYDGAWTKGPGQGKL
;
A
#
# COMPACT_ATOMS: atom_id res chain seq x y z
N MET A 1 21.70 26.77 -17.54
CA MET A 1 21.26 26.74 -16.13
C MET A 1 19.87 27.35 -16.06
N SER A 2 18.82 26.55 -16.27
CA SER A 2 17.48 26.93 -15.81
C SER A 2 17.28 26.19 -14.49
N THR A 3 17.77 26.79 -13.43
CA THR A 3 17.56 26.32 -12.07
C THR A 3 16.07 26.41 -11.78
N LEU A 4 15.42 25.27 -11.56
CA LEU A 4 14.13 25.22 -10.87
C LEU A 4 14.22 26.16 -9.67
N ALA A 5 13.35 27.18 -9.60
CA ALA A 5 13.48 28.25 -8.62
C ALA A 5 13.50 27.66 -7.19
N PRO A 6 14.52 27.97 -6.37
CA PRO A 6 14.63 27.46 -4.99
C PRO A 6 13.43 27.79 -4.10
N SER A 7 12.58 28.75 -4.50
CA SER A 7 11.42 29.19 -3.73
C SER A 7 10.18 28.29 -3.84
N ALA A 8 10.21 27.26 -4.70
CA ALA A 8 9.05 26.38 -4.90
C ALA A 8 8.96 25.22 -3.89
N PHE A 9 10.07 24.84 -3.26
CA PHE A 9 10.13 23.65 -2.41
C PHE A 9 10.03 24.02 -0.92
N SER A 10 8.92 23.62 -0.29
CA SER A 10 8.75 23.79 1.15
C SER A 10 9.67 22.84 1.94
N PRO A 11 10.12 23.20 3.15
CA PRO A 11 10.89 22.29 4.00
C PRO A 11 10.04 21.12 4.50
N SER A 12 10.71 20.02 4.87
CA SER A 12 10.05 18.83 5.41
C SER A 12 9.53 19.13 6.81
N THR A 13 8.25 18.81 7.05
CA THR A 13 7.62 18.96 8.37
C THR A 13 7.40 17.63 9.08
N THR A 14 7.92 16.52 8.52
CA THR A 14 7.81 15.16 9.06
C THR A 14 7.89 15.12 10.58
N LYS A 15 6.89 14.49 11.20
CA LYS A 15 6.81 14.23 12.66
C LYS A 15 6.75 12.73 12.91
N PRO A 16 7.07 12.24 14.12
CA PRO A 16 6.79 10.85 14.48
C PRO A 16 5.35 10.47 14.12
N SER A 17 5.16 9.25 13.61
CA SER A 17 3.84 8.76 13.21
C SER A 17 2.88 8.79 14.39
N GLY A 18 1.64 9.22 14.16
CA GLY A 18 0.57 9.15 15.17
C GLY A 18 0.10 7.71 15.45
N TYR A 19 0.44 6.75 14.60
CA TYR A 19 0.04 5.35 14.76
C TYR A 19 1.02 4.56 15.62
N PHE A 20 2.30 4.92 15.60
CA PHE A 20 3.36 4.13 16.21
C PHE A 20 4.08 4.90 17.31
N HIS A 21 4.11 4.32 18.51
CA HIS A 21 4.75 4.89 19.68
C HIS A 21 5.92 4.01 20.14
N PHE A 22 6.86 3.73 19.24
CA PHE A 22 8.03 2.90 19.54
C PHE A 22 9.11 3.69 20.30
N PRO A 23 9.73 3.11 21.34
CA PRO A 23 10.93 3.68 21.94
C PRO A 23 12.11 3.57 20.96
N GLY A 24 13.00 4.57 20.94
CA GLY A 24 14.17 4.61 20.05
C GLY A 24 14.24 5.87 19.17
N LEU A 25 13.11 6.56 19.00
CA LEU A 25 13.09 7.85 18.32
C LEU A 25 13.76 8.95 19.14
N SER A 26 14.65 9.69 18.48
CA SER A 26 15.34 10.85 19.03
C SER A 26 15.06 12.10 18.20
N SER A 27 15.30 13.28 18.75
CA SER A 27 15.24 14.54 17.98
C SER A 27 16.20 14.52 16.78
N GLU A 28 17.34 13.85 16.93
CA GLU A 28 18.28 13.64 15.83
C GLU A 28 17.69 12.73 14.74
N SER A 29 16.93 11.70 15.10
CA SER A 29 16.26 10.83 14.11
C SER A 29 15.29 11.63 13.24
N THR A 30 14.50 12.51 13.87
CA THR A 30 13.58 13.41 13.14
C THR A 30 14.34 14.37 12.23
N LYS A 31 15.44 14.96 12.71
CA LYS A 31 16.27 15.86 11.93
C LYS A 31 16.84 15.16 10.70
N VAL A 32 17.43 13.97 10.88
CA VAL A 32 17.96 13.16 9.77
C VAL A 32 16.87 12.83 8.76
N ALA A 33 15.71 12.36 9.22
CA ALA A 33 14.60 12.02 8.33
C ALA A 33 14.19 13.21 7.43
N ARG A 34 14.09 14.42 8.00
CA ARG A 34 13.79 15.64 7.24
C ARG A 34 14.88 16.00 6.24
N GLU A 35 16.15 15.96 6.66
CA GLU A 35 17.30 16.27 5.80
C GLU A 35 17.32 15.39 4.54
N VAL A 36 17.18 14.08 4.70
CA VAL A 36 17.27 13.13 3.58
C VAL A 36 16.02 13.14 2.70
N LEU A 37 14.83 13.41 3.24
CA LEU A 37 13.61 13.63 2.44
C LEU A 37 13.73 14.89 1.58
N GLU A 38 14.26 15.97 2.14
CA GLU A 38 14.51 17.21 1.39
C GLU A 38 15.54 17.00 0.27
N GLU A 39 16.60 16.22 0.55
CA GLU A 39 17.61 15.86 -0.45
C GLU A 39 16.99 15.03 -1.59
N ASN A 40 16.19 14.01 -1.24
CA ASN A 40 15.46 13.19 -2.21
C ASN A 40 14.59 14.05 -3.14
N ASN A 41 13.69 14.83 -2.56
CA ASN A 41 12.71 15.61 -3.31
C ASN A 41 13.35 16.68 -4.22
N ARG A 42 14.51 17.23 -3.83
CA ARG A 42 15.20 18.26 -4.63
C ARG A 42 16.07 17.66 -5.74
N GLY A 43 16.61 16.46 -5.51
CA GLY A 43 17.63 15.87 -6.37
C GLY A 43 17.11 14.81 -7.34
N TYR A 44 16.03 14.12 -7.00
CA TYR A 44 15.71 12.82 -7.60
C TYR A 44 14.27 12.73 -8.13
N ASP A 45 14.10 11.92 -9.17
CA ASP A 45 12.80 11.62 -9.76
C ASP A 45 12.03 10.58 -8.92
N ILE A 46 10.74 10.41 -9.21
CA ILE A 46 9.90 9.37 -8.58
C ILE A 46 10.11 8.00 -9.21
N TYR A 47 10.85 7.91 -10.30
CA TYR A 47 11.32 6.65 -10.88
C TYR A 47 12.79 6.41 -10.56
N GLU A 48 13.17 5.13 -10.54
CA GLU A 48 14.55 4.69 -10.38
C GLU A 48 15.17 4.34 -11.74
N SER A 49 16.48 4.07 -11.75
CA SER A 49 17.24 3.72 -12.96
C SER A 49 16.76 2.41 -13.60
N ARG A 50 16.20 1.51 -12.78
CA ARG A 50 15.55 0.29 -13.25
C ARG A 50 14.17 0.64 -13.82
N ARG A 51 13.96 0.29 -15.09
CA ARG A 51 12.72 0.57 -15.82
C ARG A 51 11.50 0.03 -15.05
N PHE A 52 10.53 0.92 -14.78
CA PHE A 52 9.27 0.65 -14.05
C PHE A 52 9.39 0.40 -12.54
N ALA A 53 10.53 0.70 -11.91
CA ALA A 53 10.63 0.81 -10.46
C ALA A 53 10.39 2.25 -10.02
N HIS A 54 9.55 2.43 -9.02
CA HIS A 54 9.35 3.71 -8.34
C HIS A 54 10.47 3.95 -7.33
N ASN A 55 10.69 5.22 -6.98
CA ASN A 55 11.58 5.62 -5.92
C ASN A 55 10.96 5.20 -4.58
N HIS A 56 11.47 4.10 -4.02
CA HIS A 56 10.94 3.53 -2.78
C HIS A 56 11.54 4.18 -1.53
N PHE A 57 12.49 5.11 -1.68
CA PHE A 57 13.22 5.69 -0.56
C PHE A 57 12.30 6.35 0.49
N PRO A 58 11.35 7.24 0.14
CA PRO A 58 10.45 7.83 1.14
C PRO A 58 9.68 6.77 1.93
N HIS A 59 9.21 5.70 1.27
CA HIS A 59 8.46 4.63 1.92
C HIS A 59 9.36 3.81 2.85
N SER A 60 10.58 3.52 2.39
CA SER A 60 11.65 2.79 3.08
C SER A 60 12.08 3.52 4.36
N LEU A 61 12.35 4.81 4.24
CA LEU A 61 12.78 5.70 5.33
C LEU A 61 11.67 5.90 6.37
N LEU A 62 10.48 6.35 5.95
CA LEU A 62 9.39 6.68 6.87
C LEU A 62 8.88 5.46 7.62
N THR A 63 8.92 4.28 6.99
CA THR A 63 8.61 3.02 7.65
C THR A 63 9.60 2.69 8.76
N ARG A 64 10.90 2.76 8.49
CA ARG A 64 11.94 2.52 9.50
C ARG A 64 11.87 3.56 10.61
N TYR A 65 11.62 4.81 10.26
CA TYR A 65 11.41 5.90 11.20
C TYR A 65 10.20 5.61 12.12
N ALA A 66 9.04 5.20 11.59
CA ALA A 66 7.88 4.82 12.41
C ALA A 66 8.16 3.66 13.38
N LEU A 67 9.03 2.72 12.99
CA LEU A 67 9.42 1.58 13.82
C LEU A 67 10.56 1.88 14.81
N GLY A 68 10.95 3.15 14.97
CA GLY A 68 11.94 3.55 15.97
C GLY A 68 13.40 3.49 15.51
N ALA A 69 13.67 3.50 14.20
CA ALA A 69 15.02 3.43 13.69
C ALA A 69 15.92 4.59 14.19
N PRO A 70 17.17 4.28 14.58
CA PRO A 70 18.13 5.30 15.01
C PRO A 70 18.65 6.12 13.82
N PRO A 71 19.22 7.33 14.06
CA PRO A 71 19.63 8.25 12.99
C PRO A 71 20.63 7.64 12.01
N HIS A 72 21.57 6.82 12.49
CA HIS A 72 22.59 6.19 11.65
C HIS A 72 21.98 5.17 10.66
N LEU A 73 20.91 4.47 11.06
CA LEU A 73 20.21 3.52 10.19
C LEU A 73 19.46 4.28 9.10
N LEU A 74 18.81 5.40 9.44
CA LEU A 74 18.12 6.25 8.46
C LEU A 74 19.10 6.80 7.40
N ARG A 75 20.29 7.26 7.82
CA ARG A 75 21.35 7.67 6.87
C ARG A 75 21.83 6.49 6.03
N LYS A 76 22.01 5.31 6.62
CA LYS A 76 22.41 4.12 5.88
C LYS A 76 21.37 3.70 4.83
N THR A 77 20.07 3.81 5.15
CA THR A 77 18.99 3.60 4.18
C THR A 77 19.08 4.59 3.02
N TRP A 78 19.37 5.87 3.31
CA TRP A 78 19.58 6.87 2.27
C TRP A 78 20.75 6.52 1.34
N GLU A 79 21.93 6.22 1.90
CA GLU A 79 23.11 5.88 1.09
C GLU A 79 22.91 4.64 0.22
N HIS A 80 22.14 3.66 0.71
CA HIS A 80 21.77 2.47 -0.05
C HIS A 80 20.85 2.83 -1.25
N ASP A 81 19.70 3.44 -0.96
CA ASP A 81 18.66 3.68 -1.97
C ASP A 81 19.11 4.73 -3.02
N LYS A 82 19.91 5.72 -2.60
CA LYS A 82 20.46 6.79 -3.47
C LYS A 82 21.20 6.26 -4.69
N SER A 83 21.80 5.07 -4.61
CA SER A 83 22.54 4.45 -5.72
C SER A 83 21.65 4.03 -6.89
N HIS A 84 20.35 3.86 -6.66
CA HIS A 84 19.37 3.41 -7.65
C HIS A 84 18.55 4.57 -8.25
N LEU A 85 18.59 5.75 -7.64
CA LEU A 85 17.77 6.90 -8.05
C LEU A 85 18.34 7.59 -9.29
N VAL A 86 17.46 8.23 -10.07
CA VAL A 86 17.84 9.09 -11.21
C VAL A 86 17.55 10.55 -10.91
N SER A 87 18.28 11.45 -11.57
CA SER A 87 18.17 12.89 -11.37
C SER A 87 16.78 13.44 -11.74
N LEU A 88 16.30 14.37 -10.92
CA LEU A 88 15.10 15.16 -11.21
C LEU A 88 15.28 16.07 -12.44
N ASP A 89 16.51 16.50 -12.76
CA ASP A 89 16.77 17.35 -13.92
C ASP A 89 16.61 16.52 -15.21
N PRO A 90 15.60 16.81 -16.06
CA PRO A 90 15.39 16.06 -17.30
C PRO A 90 16.54 16.20 -18.31
N ARG A 91 17.49 17.12 -18.10
CA ARG A 91 18.69 17.29 -18.93
C ARG A 91 19.91 16.55 -18.38
N ALA A 92 19.79 15.89 -17.23
CA ALA A 92 20.91 15.19 -16.63
C ALA A 92 21.35 13.97 -17.48
N PRO A 93 22.64 13.57 -17.42
CA PRO A 93 23.17 12.49 -18.27
C PRO A 93 22.50 11.11 -18.07
N ASP A 94 21.92 10.88 -16.90
CA ASP A 94 21.17 9.68 -16.51
C ASP A 94 19.70 9.69 -16.98
N ARG A 95 19.18 10.85 -17.44
CA ARG A 95 17.81 11.04 -17.93
C ARG A 95 17.67 10.90 -19.45
N LYS A 96 18.15 9.78 -19.98
CA LYS A 96 18.01 9.43 -21.42
C LYS A 96 16.58 9.12 -21.84
N ASP A 97 15.68 8.91 -20.87
CA ASP A 97 14.29 8.53 -21.10
C ASP A 97 13.34 9.72 -21.25
N VAL A 98 13.84 10.95 -21.09
CA VAL A 98 13.07 12.20 -21.22
C VAL A 98 13.67 13.09 -22.30
N ASN A 99 12.81 13.60 -23.18
CA ASN A 99 13.21 14.64 -24.13
C ASN A 99 12.92 16.03 -23.52
N ALA A 100 13.94 16.61 -22.88
CA ALA A 100 13.81 17.91 -22.21
C ALA A 100 13.40 19.07 -23.14
N ASP A 101 13.65 18.99 -24.45
CA ASP A 101 13.30 20.04 -25.42
C ASP A 101 11.81 20.06 -25.76
N LYS A 102 11.08 18.97 -25.43
CA LYS A 102 9.63 18.86 -25.64
C LYS A 102 8.81 19.24 -24.41
N LEU A 103 9.47 19.49 -23.28
CA LEU A 103 8.79 19.85 -22.04
C LEU A 103 8.34 21.32 -22.09
N PRO A 104 7.14 21.64 -21.61
CA PRO A 104 6.70 23.02 -21.45
C PRO A 104 7.51 23.72 -20.36
N ASP A 105 7.53 25.04 -20.38
CA ASP A 105 8.30 25.84 -19.41
C ASP A 105 7.84 25.60 -17.96
N LYS A 106 6.53 25.43 -17.73
CA LYS A 106 5.94 25.13 -16.42
C LYS A 106 4.56 24.48 -16.54
N ILE A 107 4.17 23.78 -15.48
CA ILE A 107 2.80 23.37 -15.24
C ILE A 107 2.15 24.35 -14.24
N ASP A 108 0.95 24.81 -14.56
CA ASP A 108 0.13 25.68 -13.73
C ASP A 108 -1.36 25.27 -13.80
N ARG A 109 -2.20 25.97 -13.03
CA ARG A 109 -3.64 25.67 -12.93
C ARG A 109 -4.38 25.73 -14.29
N GLY A 110 -3.84 26.44 -15.28
CA GLY A 110 -4.42 26.55 -16.62
C GLY A 110 -4.05 25.41 -17.57
N ASN A 111 -3.02 24.61 -17.26
CA ASN A 111 -2.55 23.53 -18.13
C ASN A 111 -2.34 22.17 -17.44
N TRP A 112 -2.51 22.06 -16.11
CA TRP A 112 -2.20 20.83 -15.36
C TRP A 112 -2.91 19.57 -15.87
N GLY A 113 -4.13 19.67 -16.39
CA GLY A 113 -4.87 18.53 -16.95
C GLY A 113 -4.35 18.04 -18.31
N THR A 114 -3.44 18.77 -18.95
CA THR A 114 -3.02 18.53 -20.35
C THR A 114 -2.03 17.38 -20.47
N PHE A 115 -1.10 17.26 -19.52
CA PHE A 115 0.05 16.36 -19.63
C PHE A 115 -0.08 15.11 -18.75
N LEU A 116 -1.31 14.77 -18.34
CA LEU A 116 -1.56 13.70 -17.38
C LEU A 116 -1.31 12.32 -18.00
N GLY A 117 -0.55 11.48 -17.30
CA GLY A 117 -0.24 10.09 -17.70
C GLY A 117 1.05 9.94 -18.47
N ASN A 118 1.88 10.98 -18.47
CA ASN A 118 3.22 10.92 -19.04
C ASN A 118 4.27 11.15 -17.96
N LYS A 119 5.10 10.11 -17.74
CA LYS A 119 6.22 10.11 -16.81
C LYS A 119 7.25 11.23 -17.02
N GLU A 120 7.39 11.71 -18.25
CA GLU A 120 8.37 12.75 -18.61
C GLU A 120 8.10 14.09 -17.88
N TYR A 121 6.87 14.30 -17.40
CA TYR A 121 6.42 15.56 -16.84
C TYR A 121 6.52 15.63 -15.31
N TYR A 122 7.04 14.59 -14.65
CA TYR A 122 7.14 14.54 -13.18
C TYR A 122 7.87 15.77 -12.60
N SER A 123 9.02 16.13 -13.19
CA SER A 123 9.83 17.27 -12.78
C SER A 123 9.12 18.61 -12.85
N LEU A 124 8.03 18.71 -13.63
CA LEU A 124 7.18 19.90 -13.73
C LEU A 124 5.96 19.83 -12.80
N TYR A 125 5.39 18.65 -12.59
CA TYR A 125 4.27 18.47 -11.65
C TYR A 125 4.72 18.64 -10.20
N LEU A 126 5.92 18.21 -9.85
CA LEU A 126 6.43 18.31 -8.49
C LEU A 126 6.40 19.75 -7.95
N PRO A 127 7.06 20.75 -8.56
CA PRO A 127 7.00 22.14 -8.08
C PRO A 127 5.59 22.75 -8.15
N PHE A 128 4.73 22.29 -9.08
CA PHE A 128 3.32 22.68 -9.14
C PHE A 128 2.57 22.24 -7.89
N PHE A 129 2.66 20.97 -7.50
CA PHE A 129 1.98 20.46 -6.31
C PHE A 129 2.54 21.02 -5.01
N HIS A 130 3.84 21.29 -4.92
CA HIS A 130 4.40 22.06 -3.80
C HIS A 130 3.72 23.43 -3.66
N SER A 131 3.56 24.15 -4.77
CA SER A 131 2.91 25.47 -4.79
C SER A 131 1.43 25.39 -4.42
N GLU A 132 0.73 24.35 -4.87
CA GLU A 132 -0.70 24.17 -4.58
C GLU A 132 -0.94 23.69 -3.14
N ILE A 133 -0.08 22.86 -2.57
CA ILE A 133 -0.12 22.50 -1.14
C ILE A 133 0.16 23.72 -0.26
N ALA A 134 1.14 24.56 -0.63
CA ALA A 134 1.39 25.81 0.09
C ALA A 134 0.18 26.77 0.05
N ARG A 135 -0.61 26.74 -1.03
CA ARG A 135 -1.78 27.60 -1.22
C ARG A 135 -3.05 27.08 -0.54
N LEU A 136 -3.35 25.79 -0.70
CA LEU A 136 -4.60 25.17 -0.27
C LEU A 136 -4.48 24.41 1.05
N GLY A 137 -3.27 24.16 1.51
CA GLY A 137 -2.98 23.14 2.51
C GLY A 137 -3.10 21.71 1.96
N SER A 138 -2.66 20.74 2.75
CA SER A 138 -2.64 19.32 2.37
C SER A 138 -4.02 18.77 1.99
N GLN A 139 -5.03 19.03 2.83
CA GLN A 139 -6.39 18.55 2.58
C GLN A 139 -7.02 19.24 1.37
N GLY A 140 -6.85 20.56 1.24
CA GLY A 140 -7.41 21.32 0.12
C GLY A 140 -6.82 20.87 -1.21
N ALA A 141 -5.50 20.65 -1.29
CA ALA A 141 -4.84 20.14 -2.49
C ALA A 141 -5.32 18.72 -2.86
N LEU A 142 -5.46 17.83 -1.87
CA LEU A 142 -5.98 16.49 -2.09
C LEU A 142 -7.42 16.53 -2.66
N ILE A 143 -8.30 17.31 -2.06
CA ILE A 143 -9.70 17.42 -2.53
C ILE A 143 -9.75 18.02 -3.94
N GLU A 144 -9.02 19.10 -4.18
CA GLU A 144 -9.02 19.84 -5.45
C GLU A 144 -8.50 18.98 -6.62
N TYR A 145 -7.38 18.28 -6.43
CA TYR A 145 -6.69 17.60 -7.52
C TYR A 145 -6.97 16.09 -7.61
N VAL A 146 -7.70 15.51 -6.66
CA VAL A 146 -8.06 14.07 -6.71
C VAL A 146 -9.57 13.84 -6.71
N PHE A 147 -10.35 14.61 -5.94
CA PHE A 147 -11.78 14.32 -5.72
C PHE A 147 -12.73 15.31 -6.39
N SER A 148 -12.22 16.43 -6.93
CA SER A 148 -13.06 17.43 -7.58
C SER A 148 -13.66 16.91 -8.90
N PRO A 149 -14.77 17.52 -9.36
CA PRO A 149 -15.32 17.28 -10.70
C PRO A 149 -14.28 17.51 -11.81
N GLN A 150 -13.54 18.62 -11.73
CA GLN A 150 -12.48 18.99 -12.66
C GLN A 150 -11.36 17.95 -12.70
N ALA A 151 -11.07 17.31 -11.57
CA ALA A 151 -10.04 16.27 -11.49
C ALA A 151 -10.50 14.90 -12.00
N ASN A 152 -11.77 14.70 -12.32
CA ASN A 152 -12.27 13.37 -12.67
C ASN A 152 -13.04 13.33 -13.98
N TRP A 153 -14.25 13.90 -14.04
CA TRP A 153 -15.16 13.69 -15.18
C TRP A 153 -15.38 14.93 -16.03
N GLU A 154 -15.06 16.13 -15.55
CA GLU A 154 -15.18 17.32 -16.37
C GLU A 154 -14.01 17.37 -17.37
N PRO A 155 -14.28 17.57 -18.67
CA PRO A 155 -13.20 17.65 -19.65
C PRO A 155 -12.31 18.85 -19.37
N PHE A 156 -11.01 18.62 -19.26
CA PHE A 156 -10.05 19.71 -19.14
C PHE A 156 -9.81 20.31 -20.52
N THR A 157 -10.24 21.55 -20.73
CA THR A 157 -9.84 22.36 -21.89
C THR A 157 -8.66 23.22 -21.47
N PRO A 158 -7.47 23.04 -22.08
CA PRO A 158 -6.37 23.96 -21.84
C PRO A 158 -6.81 25.38 -22.15
N SER A 159 -6.43 26.34 -21.31
CA SER A 159 -6.61 27.76 -21.61
C SER A 159 -6.09 28.04 -23.03
N ALA A 160 -6.81 28.85 -23.82
CA ALA A 160 -6.56 29.14 -25.24
C ALA A 160 -5.18 29.76 -25.57
N TYR A 161 -4.29 29.87 -24.58
CA TYR A 161 -2.91 30.33 -24.67
C TYR A 161 -1.87 29.21 -24.85
N SER A 162 -2.27 27.97 -25.10
CA SER A 162 -1.33 26.95 -25.57
C SER A 162 -0.94 27.23 -27.02
N SER A 163 0.27 27.74 -27.22
CA SER A 163 0.87 28.14 -28.51
C SER A 163 1.03 27.00 -29.52
N THR A 164 0.70 25.77 -29.14
CA THR A 164 0.62 24.63 -30.06
C THR A 164 -0.81 24.54 -30.58
N GLY A 165 -1.10 25.09 -31.76
CA GLY A 165 -2.42 25.06 -32.43
C GLY A 165 -3.00 23.69 -32.78
N LYS A 166 -2.64 22.63 -32.05
CA LYS A 166 -3.32 21.34 -32.05
C LYS A 166 -4.29 21.31 -30.87
N GLN A 167 -5.59 21.44 -31.17
CA GLN A 167 -6.64 21.07 -30.22
C GLN A 167 -6.45 19.59 -29.85
N SER A 168 -5.84 19.32 -28.70
CA SER A 168 -5.91 18.00 -28.07
C SER A 168 -7.38 17.74 -27.75
N LYS A 169 -7.90 16.56 -28.12
CA LYS A 169 -9.26 16.15 -27.74
C LYS A 169 -9.45 16.36 -26.22
N PRO A 170 -10.59 16.88 -25.76
CA PRO A 170 -10.86 17.01 -24.34
C PRO A 170 -10.69 15.65 -23.68
N LYS A 171 -9.73 15.53 -22.76
CA LYS A 171 -9.48 14.30 -22.01
C LYS A 171 -9.97 14.51 -20.58
N THR A 172 -10.71 13.56 -20.05
CA THR A 172 -11.09 13.56 -18.64
C THR A 172 -9.84 13.26 -17.80
N PRO A 173 -9.55 14.03 -16.74
CA PRO A 173 -8.34 13.82 -15.95
C PRO A 173 -8.29 12.47 -15.21
N ASN A 174 -9.42 11.95 -14.73
CA ASN A 174 -9.53 10.66 -14.03
C ASN A 174 -8.53 10.49 -12.86
N MET A 175 -8.30 11.53 -12.07
CA MET A 175 -7.27 11.53 -11.02
C MET A 175 -7.52 10.50 -9.91
N LEU A 176 -8.77 10.17 -9.59
CA LEU A 176 -9.06 9.09 -8.64
C LEU A 176 -8.56 7.72 -9.15
N ASN A 177 -8.74 7.44 -10.45
CA ASN A 177 -8.21 6.22 -11.06
C ASN A 177 -6.68 6.23 -11.06
N ARG A 178 -6.08 7.39 -11.33
CA ARG A 178 -4.62 7.54 -11.35
C ARG A 178 -3.97 7.43 -9.98
N LEU A 179 -4.65 7.88 -8.93
CA LEU A 179 -4.22 7.67 -7.54
C LEU A 179 -4.06 6.18 -7.24
N MET A 180 -4.96 5.35 -7.78
CA MET A 180 -4.94 3.90 -7.60
C MET A 180 -4.08 3.14 -8.64
N ALA A 181 -3.53 3.86 -9.63
CA ALA A 181 -2.71 3.28 -10.68
C ALA A 181 -1.30 2.93 -10.18
N GLY A 182 -0.44 2.44 -11.08
CA GLY A 182 0.93 2.05 -10.73
C GLY A 182 0.99 0.96 -9.68
N ALA A 183 -0.06 0.16 -9.52
CA ALA A 183 -0.23 -0.78 -8.41
C ALA A 183 -0.23 -0.11 -7.02
N LEU A 184 -1.02 0.96 -6.90
CA LEU A 184 -1.29 1.73 -5.67
C LEU A 184 -0.14 2.59 -5.14
N HIS A 185 0.99 2.72 -5.87
CA HIS A 185 2.11 3.54 -5.41
C HIS A 185 1.73 5.00 -5.12
N PRO A 186 0.95 5.71 -5.97
CA PRO A 186 0.57 7.09 -5.66
C PRO A 186 -0.31 7.18 -4.40
N MET A 187 -1.24 6.25 -4.20
CA MET A 187 -2.06 6.16 -2.99
C MET A 187 -1.22 5.89 -1.74
N ILE A 188 -0.24 4.97 -1.82
CA ILE A 188 0.69 4.70 -0.72
C ILE A 188 1.52 5.94 -0.41
N HIS A 189 2.04 6.61 -1.44
CA HIS A 189 2.91 7.77 -1.31
C HIS A 189 2.18 8.96 -0.67
N VAL A 190 0.99 9.29 -1.18
CA VAL A 190 0.11 10.31 -0.57
C VAL A 190 -0.24 9.90 0.87
N GLY A 191 -0.52 8.61 1.12
CA GLY A 191 -0.75 8.07 2.46
C GLY A 191 0.38 8.37 3.45
N PHE A 192 1.65 8.18 3.04
CA PHE A 192 2.80 8.58 3.85
C PHE A 192 2.84 10.09 4.11
N GLY A 193 2.60 10.92 3.09
CA GLY A 193 2.53 12.38 3.24
C GLY A 193 1.46 12.82 4.24
N LEU A 194 0.30 12.15 4.25
CA LEU A 194 -0.79 12.43 5.17
C LEU A 194 -0.49 11.96 6.61
N GLU A 195 0.05 10.75 6.77
CA GLU A 195 0.36 10.20 8.10
C GLU A 195 1.45 10.98 8.83
N PHE A 196 2.53 11.33 8.13
CA PHE A 196 3.68 12.04 8.72
C PHE A 196 3.50 13.56 8.69
N VAL A 197 2.38 14.04 8.13
CA VAL A 197 2.04 15.45 7.94
C VAL A 197 3.18 16.17 7.23
N ASP A 198 3.62 15.59 6.12
CA ASP A 198 4.76 16.06 5.34
C ASP A 198 4.30 16.56 3.95
N PRO A 199 4.44 17.88 3.66
CA PRO A 199 3.98 18.46 2.40
C PRO A 199 4.85 18.04 1.22
N ILE A 200 6.10 17.65 1.47
CA ILE A 200 7.03 17.22 0.42
C ILE A 200 6.58 15.88 -0.13
N VAL A 201 6.43 14.90 0.76
CA VAL A 201 6.00 13.54 0.38
C VAL A 201 4.59 13.58 -0.21
N LEU A 202 3.71 14.45 0.29
CA LEU A 202 2.40 14.67 -0.30
C LEU A 202 2.50 15.23 -1.74
N ALA A 203 3.39 16.19 -1.99
CA ALA A 203 3.61 16.74 -3.34
C ALA A 203 4.15 15.67 -4.29
N GLU A 204 5.12 14.87 -3.84
CA GLU A 204 5.68 13.74 -4.59
C GLU A 204 4.58 12.76 -4.99
N GLY A 205 3.71 12.35 -4.06
CA GLY A 205 2.62 11.42 -4.33
C GLY A 205 1.52 11.96 -5.26
N LEU A 206 1.18 13.25 -5.16
CA LEU A 206 0.23 13.88 -6.09
C LEU A 206 0.83 14.04 -7.50
N ALA A 207 2.11 14.39 -7.59
CA ALA A 207 2.84 14.42 -8.86
C ALA A 207 2.94 13.02 -9.47
N GLU A 208 3.18 11.99 -8.66
CA GLU A 208 3.18 10.59 -9.06
C GLU A 208 1.81 10.18 -9.64
N ALA A 209 0.71 10.55 -8.97
CA ALA A 209 -0.64 10.31 -9.50
C ALA A 209 -0.85 10.99 -10.86
N ALA A 210 -0.41 12.24 -11.03
CA ALA A 210 -0.59 12.99 -12.27
C ALA A 210 0.12 12.34 -13.47
N ILE A 211 1.30 11.75 -13.26
CA ILE A 211 2.08 11.13 -14.34
C ILE A 211 1.68 9.68 -14.66
N HIS A 212 0.97 9.01 -13.76
CA HIS A 212 0.57 7.61 -13.98
C HIS A 212 -0.53 7.48 -15.03
N PRO A 213 -0.41 6.56 -16.01
CA PRO A 213 -1.48 6.31 -16.96
C PRO A 213 -2.69 5.66 -16.27
N ASP A 214 -3.88 6.07 -16.69
CA ASP A 214 -5.16 5.55 -16.19
C ASP A 214 -5.67 4.32 -16.98
N SER A 215 -4.90 3.86 -17.97
CA SER A 215 -5.29 2.85 -18.96
C SER A 215 -5.62 1.47 -18.40
N LEU A 216 -5.19 1.16 -17.18
CA LEU A 216 -5.47 -0.13 -16.52
C LEU A 216 -6.75 -0.11 -15.69
N ILE A 217 -7.24 1.07 -15.31
CA ILE A 217 -8.36 1.25 -14.36
C ILE A 217 -9.58 1.86 -15.05
N THR A 218 -9.37 2.88 -15.88
CA THR A 218 -10.45 3.53 -16.65
C THR A 218 -11.28 2.60 -17.54
N PRO A 219 -10.77 1.46 -18.08
CA PRO A 219 -11.60 0.54 -18.86
C PRO A 219 -12.82 -0.02 -18.12
N PHE A 220 -12.78 -0.11 -16.78
CA PHE A 220 -13.89 -0.64 -15.98
C PHE A 220 -14.41 0.33 -14.93
N ILE A 221 -13.65 1.40 -14.60
CA ILE A 221 -14.11 2.52 -13.79
C ILE A 221 -14.26 3.75 -14.68
N SER A 222 -15.47 3.95 -15.21
CA SER A 222 -15.76 5.08 -16.09
C SER A 222 -15.84 6.41 -15.33
N PRO A 223 -15.66 7.55 -16.02
CA PRO A 223 -15.90 8.87 -15.42
C PRO A 223 -17.33 9.03 -14.91
N SER A 224 -18.32 8.44 -15.59
CA SER A 224 -19.73 8.47 -15.16
C SER A 224 -19.97 7.68 -13.87
N LEU A 225 -19.28 6.55 -13.69
CA LEU A 225 -19.35 5.78 -12.45
C LEU A 225 -18.72 6.55 -11.29
N THR A 226 -17.55 7.16 -11.54
CA THR A 226 -16.88 8.04 -10.57
C THR A 226 -17.76 9.22 -10.17
N GLN A 227 -18.40 9.86 -11.14
CA GLN A 227 -19.38 10.93 -10.90
C GLN A 227 -20.55 10.45 -10.05
N SER A 228 -21.11 9.26 -10.35
CA SER A 228 -22.20 8.67 -9.56
C SER A 228 -21.79 8.49 -8.09
N TRP A 229 -20.59 7.96 -7.83
CA TRP A 229 -20.10 7.76 -6.46
C TRP A 229 -19.78 9.05 -5.71
N LEU A 230 -19.39 10.12 -6.41
CA LEU A 230 -19.04 11.38 -5.76
C LEU A 230 -20.23 12.33 -5.58
N THR A 231 -21.31 12.17 -6.35
CA THR A 231 -22.48 13.06 -6.32
C THR A 231 -23.71 12.44 -5.67
N SER A 232 -23.88 11.11 -5.73
CA SER A 232 -25.07 10.47 -5.17
C SER A 232 -25.05 10.53 -3.64
N PRO A 233 -26.21 10.65 -2.96
CA PRO A 233 -26.28 10.44 -1.52
C PRO A 233 -25.77 9.05 -1.14
N VAL A 234 -25.15 8.92 0.05
CA VAL A 234 -24.76 7.60 0.57
C VAL A 234 -26.04 6.90 1.06
N PRO A 235 -26.38 5.70 0.55
CA PRO A 235 -27.52 4.96 1.03
C PRO A 235 -27.39 4.68 2.53
N SER A 236 -28.46 4.90 3.29
CA SER A 236 -28.49 4.42 4.67
C SER A 236 -28.67 2.90 4.64
N PRO A 237 -27.81 2.11 5.30
CA PRO A 237 -27.97 0.67 5.35
C PRO A 237 -29.30 0.33 6.03
N SER A 238 -30.16 -0.42 5.33
CA SER A 238 -31.43 -0.89 5.86
C SER A 238 -31.20 -2.04 6.85
N PRO A 239 -31.77 -2.00 8.07
CA PRO A 239 -31.63 -3.08 9.07
C PRO A 239 -32.08 -4.47 8.57
N SER A 240 -32.91 -4.50 7.54
CA SER A 240 -33.48 -5.71 6.94
C SER A 240 -32.57 -6.42 5.93
N SER A 241 -31.48 -5.78 5.49
CA SER A 241 -30.51 -6.36 4.54
C SER A 241 -29.12 -5.80 4.82
N PRO A 242 -28.35 -6.44 5.72
CA PRO A 242 -27.00 -5.99 6.05
C PRO A 242 -26.11 -6.03 4.80
N ALA A 243 -25.20 -5.06 4.68
CA ALA A 243 -24.22 -5.03 3.61
C ALA A 243 -23.32 -6.29 3.69
N PRO A 244 -22.94 -6.88 2.54
CA PRO A 244 -22.06 -8.03 2.53
C PRO A 244 -20.69 -7.67 3.09
N SER A 245 -20.09 -8.59 3.83
CA SER A 245 -18.72 -8.48 4.30
C SER A 245 -17.71 -8.61 3.15
N LEU A 246 -16.49 -8.10 3.34
CA LEU A 246 -15.41 -8.23 2.35
C LEU A 246 -15.09 -9.69 2.01
N ALA A 247 -15.17 -10.58 3.01
CA ALA A 247 -14.95 -12.01 2.82
C ALA A 247 -16.06 -12.67 1.98
N GLU A 248 -17.32 -12.26 2.17
CA GLU A 248 -18.45 -12.73 1.35
C GLU A 248 -18.33 -12.23 -0.09
N LEU A 249 -17.95 -10.96 -0.30
CA LEU A 249 -17.70 -10.40 -1.64
C LEU A 249 -16.58 -11.14 -2.36
N TYR A 250 -15.48 -11.44 -1.66
CA TYR A 250 -14.39 -12.20 -2.25
C TYR A 250 -14.79 -13.65 -2.55
N THR A 251 -15.59 -14.27 -1.67
CA THR A 251 -16.14 -15.61 -1.93
C THR A 251 -17.07 -15.61 -3.14
N ALA A 252 -17.90 -14.57 -3.29
CA ALA A 252 -18.72 -14.37 -4.48
C ALA A 252 -17.86 -14.20 -5.74
N LEU A 253 -16.74 -13.47 -5.65
CA LEU A 253 -15.78 -13.32 -6.73
C LEU A 253 -15.13 -14.67 -7.11
N VAL A 254 -14.74 -15.49 -6.12
CA VAL A 254 -14.17 -16.84 -6.31
C VAL A 254 -15.17 -17.82 -6.92
N ASN A 255 -16.46 -17.67 -6.63
CA ASN A 255 -17.49 -18.58 -7.14
C ASN A 255 -18.15 -18.11 -8.44
N ASN A 256 -17.94 -16.85 -8.86
CA ASN A 256 -18.55 -16.32 -10.07
C ASN A 256 -17.91 -16.91 -11.34
N PRO A 257 -18.68 -17.54 -12.25
CA PRO A 257 -18.16 -18.14 -13.47
C PRO A 257 -17.69 -17.10 -14.50
N THR A 258 -18.27 -15.90 -14.52
CA THR A 258 -17.88 -14.80 -15.42
C THR A 258 -16.50 -14.25 -15.04
N LEU A 259 -16.14 -14.29 -13.75
CA LEU A 259 -14.86 -13.81 -13.22
C LEU A 259 -13.76 -14.88 -13.24
N LYS A 260 -13.86 -15.85 -14.16
CA LYS A 260 -12.81 -16.84 -14.36
C LYS A 260 -11.55 -16.15 -14.92
N PRO A 261 -10.37 -16.36 -14.30
CA PRO A 261 -9.14 -15.76 -14.80
C PRO A 261 -8.73 -16.38 -16.14
N VAL A 262 -7.94 -15.65 -16.93
CA VAL A 262 -7.37 -16.15 -18.19
C VAL A 262 -6.47 -17.36 -17.94
N PRO A 263 -6.22 -18.25 -18.92
CA PRO A 263 -5.30 -19.37 -18.75
C PRO A 263 -3.92 -18.94 -18.25
N TYR A 264 -3.30 -19.76 -17.40
CA TYR A 264 -2.00 -19.46 -16.81
C TYR A 264 -0.93 -19.23 -17.88
N ASN A 265 -0.33 -18.04 -17.88
CA ASN A 265 0.78 -17.69 -18.75
C ASN A 265 1.91 -17.05 -17.91
N PRO A 266 3.02 -17.77 -17.65
CA PRO A 266 4.11 -17.27 -16.84
C PRO A 266 4.96 -16.20 -17.55
N ASP A 267 4.87 -16.08 -18.87
CA ASP A 267 5.64 -15.12 -19.67
C ASP A 267 4.92 -13.77 -19.88
N SER A 268 3.66 -13.67 -19.48
CA SER A 268 2.87 -12.45 -19.64
C SER A 268 3.36 -11.34 -18.70
N MET A 269 3.32 -10.09 -19.15
CA MET A 269 3.66 -8.93 -18.33
C MET A 269 2.55 -8.63 -17.32
N ILE A 270 2.88 -7.99 -16.20
CA ILE A 270 1.90 -7.62 -15.18
C ILE A 270 0.75 -6.77 -15.74
N ASN A 271 1.07 -5.77 -16.57
CA ASN A 271 0.07 -4.85 -17.12
C ASN A 271 -0.93 -5.58 -18.02
N ASP A 272 -0.45 -6.55 -18.80
CA ASP A 272 -1.30 -7.38 -19.66
C ASP A 272 -2.21 -8.28 -18.81
N GLN A 273 -1.67 -8.84 -17.72
CA GLN A 273 -2.45 -9.63 -16.76
C GLN A 273 -3.56 -8.79 -16.10
N LEU A 274 -3.26 -7.56 -15.68
CA LEU A 274 -4.24 -6.64 -15.07
C LEU A 274 -5.31 -6.20 -16.07
N LEU A 275 -4.95 -5.94 -17.32
CA LEU A 275 -5.91 -5.58 -18.36
C LEU A 275 -6.81 -6.78 -18.72
N SER A 276 -6.21 -7.97 -18.83
CA SER A 276 -6.97 -9.20 -19.07
C SER A 276 -7.96 -9.50 -17.94
N ALA A 277 -7.63 -9.17 -16.68
CA ALA A 277 -8.51 -9.40 -15.54
C ALA A 277 -9.85 -8.64 -15.61
N VAL A 278 -9.91 -7.55 -16.39
CA VAL A 278 -11.10 -6.68 -16.52
C VAL A 278 -11.71 -6.71 -17.93
N SER A 279 -11.08 -7.41 -18.86
CA SER A 279 -11.57 -7.59 -20.24
C SER A 279 -12.72 -8.59 -20.31
N ASP A 280 -13.41 -8.65 -21.46
CA ASP A 280 -14.47 -9.63 -21.75
C ASP A 280 -15.68 -9.57 -20.79
N GLY A 281 -16.09 -8.36 -20.39
CA GLY A 281 -17.23 -8.14 -19.48
C GLY A 281 -16.94 -8.43 -18.00
N ARG A 282 -15.69 -8.81 -17.66
CA ARG A 282 -15.28 -9.02 -16.26
C ARG A 282 -15.26 -7.74 -15.44
N GLY A 283 -14.88 -6.61 -16.05
CA GLY A 283 -14.91 -5.30 -15.39
C GLY A 283 -16.31 -4.92 -14.91
N GLU A 284 -17.34 -5.14 -15.73
CA GLU A 284 -18.73 -4.85 -15.39
C GLU A 284 -19.24 -5.78 -14.29
N ALA A 285 -18.88 -7.06 -14.33
CA ALA A 285 -19.19 -8.02 -13.28
C ALA A 285 -18.52 -7.67 -11.94
N LEU A 286 -17.27 -7.16 -11.97
CA LEU A 286 -16.56 -6.67 -10.77
C LEU A 286 -17.24 -5.44 -10.17
N VAL A 287 -17.59 -4.46 -11.01
CA VAL A 287 -18.32 -3.27 -10.58
C VAL A 287 -19.66 -3.68 -9.96
N GLY A 288 -20.41 -4.59 -10.60
CA GLY A 288 -21.67 -5.10 -10.06
C GLY A 288 -21.55 -5.77 -8.69
N LEU A 289 -20.44 -6.46 -8.41
CA LEU A 289 -20.17 -7.03 -7.08
C LEU A 289 -19.90 -5.94 -6.02
N VAL A 290 -19.06 -4.96 -6.35
CA VAL A 290 -18.66 -3.90 -5.41
C VAL A 290 -19.78 -2.88 -5.19
N GLU A 291 -20.70 -2.71 -6.14
CA GLU A 291 -21.87 -1.85 -5.96
C GLU A 291 -22.80 -2.32 -4.82
N GLY A 292 -22.82 -3.62 -4.52
CA GLY A 292 -23.55 -4.15 -3.37
C GLY A 292 -22.87 -3.88 -2.02
N TRP A 293 -21.63 -3.41 -2.02
CA TRP A 293 -20.87 -3.10 -0.81
C TRP A 293 -21.07 -1.63 -0.42
N GLU A 294 -21.78 -1.43 0.69
CA GLU A 294 -21.95 -0.12 1.31
C GLU A 294 -21.32 -0.15 2.70
N VAL A 295 -20.46 0.85 2.97
CA VAL A 295 -19.84 1.00 4.27
C VAL A 295 -20.81 1.80 5.15
N PRO A 296 -21.22 1.29 6.32
CA PRO A 296 -22.07 2.05 7.23
C PRO A 296 -21.29 3.26 7.74
N LEU A 297 -21.56 4.45 7.19
CA LEU A 297 -20.92 5.70 7.61
C LEU A 297 -21.61 6.38 8.80
N LYS A 298 -22.40 5.63 9.59
CA LYS A 298 -23.22 6.18 10.68
C LYS A 298 -22.38 6.58 11.91
N GLU A 299 -22.47 7.87 12.26
CA GLU A 299 -22.52 8.45 13.61
C GLU A 299 -21.85 7.75 14.82
N ASP A 300 -20.56 7.41 14.74
CA ASP A 300 -19.67 7.54 15.92
C ASP A 300 -19.17 9.00 16.00
N TYR A 301 -20.09 9.96 15.95
CA TYR A 301 -19.79 11.41 15.96
C TYR A 301 -19.81 12.02 17.36
N GLU A 302 -20.26 11.29 18.38
CA GLU A 302 -20.26 11.78 19.76
C GLU A 302 -19.75 10.70 20.72
N GLY A 303 -18.49 10.85 21.10
CA GLY A 303 -17.86 10.03 22.14
C GLY A 303 -16.53 10.65 22.55
N GLU A 304 -16.54 11.43 23.63
CA GLU A 304 -15.32 11.83 24.34
C GLU A 304 -14.57 10.56 24.75
N GLY A 305 -13.55 10.17 23.97
CA GLY A 305 -12.74 8.99 24.30
C GLY A 305 -12.08 8.28 23.12
N GLY A 306 -11.44 9.01 22.20
CA GLY A 306 -10.22 8.57 21.51
C GLY A 306 -10.15 7.19 20.81
N LYS A 307 -11.26 6.50 20.53
CA LYS A 307 -11.26 5.25 19.75
C LYS A 307 -11.34 5.54 18.26
N PHE A 308 -10.59 4.79 17.46
CA PHE A 308 -10.52 4.94 16.01
C PHE A 308 -11.93 4.91 15.40
N ARG A 309 -12.35 6.02 14.79
CA ARG A 309 -13.72 6.26 14.28
C ARG A 309 -14.14 5.41 13.06
N TRP A 310 -13.52 4.25 12.83
CA TRP A 310 -13.77 3.30 11.74
C TRP A 310 -13.24 1.89 12.06
N GLU A 311 -13.22 1.51 13.35
CA GLU A 311 -12.55 0.29 13.83
C GLU A 311 -13.05 -0.98 13.12
N GLY A 312 -14.36 -1.11 12.88
CA GLY A 312 -14.94 -2.25 12.16
C GLY A 312 -14.46 -2.37 10.70
N LEU A 313 -14.42 -1.24 9.97
CA LEU A 313 -13.88 -1.21 8.61
C LEU A 313 -12.39 -1.60 8.60
N MET A 314 -11.62 -1.06 9.54
CA MET A 314 -10.19 -1.34 9.64
C MET A 314 -9.91 -2.79 10.01
N ARG A 315 -10.74 -3.37 10.87
CA ARG A 315 -10.71 -4.80 11.21
C ARG A 315 -10.95 -5.65 9.97
N ASP A 316 -12.04 -5.39 9.25
CA ASP A 316 -12.44 -6.19 8.09
C ASP A 316 -11.41 -6.09 6.95
N VAL A 317 -10.90 -4.88 6.66
CA VAL A 317 -9.84 -4.67 5.66
C VAL A 317 -8.52 -5.30 6.11
N GLY A 318 -8.14 -5.15 7.38
CA GLY A 318 -6.88 -5.69 7.92
C GLY A 318 -6.83 -7.22 7.86
N VAL A 319 -7.91 -7.88 8.30
CA VAL A 319 -8.04 -9.34 8.21
C VAL A 319 -8.05 -9.79 6.75
N PHE A 320 -8.87 -9.15 5.90
CA PHE A 320 -8.99 -9.51 4.49
C PHE A 320 -7.65 -9.41 3.74
N THR A 321 -6.93 -8.29 3.91
CA THR A 321 -5.63 -8.08 3.26
C THR A 321 -4.55 -9.03 3.81
N THR A 322 -4.58 -9.34 5.11
CA THR A 322 -3.65 -10.33 5.71
C THR A 322 -3.91 -11.75 5.20
N LEU A 323 -5.19 -12.13 5.04
CA LEU A 323 -5.57 -13.43 4.48
C LEU A 323 -5.22 -13.52 2.98
N LEU A 324 -5.42 -12.46 2.21
CA LEU A 324 -4.96 -12.41 0.81
C LEU A 324 -3.44 -12.51 0.69
N ALA A 325 -2.71 -11.98 1.67
CA ALA A 325 -1.26 -12.00 1.65
C ALA A 325 -0.69 -13.39 1.99
N CYS A 326 -1.13 -13.96 3.12
CA CYS A 326 -0.51 -15.14 3.71
C CYS A 326 -1.42 -16.38 3.77
N GLY A 327 -2.70 -16.24 3.41
CA GLY A 327 -3.70 -17.32 3.38
C GLY A 327 -3.88 -17.98 2.02
N THR A 328 -3.10 -17.60 1.00
CA THR A 328 -3.22 -18.11 -0.39
C THR A 328 -2.30 -19.28 -0.70
N GLY A 329 -1.59 -19.81 0.32
CA GLY A 329 -0.73 -20.98 0.17
C GLY A 329 -1.50 -22.30 -0.04
N ARG A 330 -0.77 -23.39 -0.28
CA ARG A 330 -1.33 -24.75 -0.38
C ARG A 330 -0.93 -25.61 0.80
N LYS A 331 -1.89 -26.37 1.35
CA LYS A 331 -1.61 -27.39 2.37
C LYS A 331 -0.63 -28.44 1.81
N GLY A 332 0.45 -28.71 2.53
CA GLY A 332 1.48 -29.67 2.14
C GLY A 332 2.60 -29.12 1.25
N TYR A 333 2.60 -27.83 0.93
CA TYR A 333 3.68 -27.14 0.23
C TYR A 333 4.36 -26.13 1.15
N GLU A 334 5.63 -25.81 0.86
CA GLU A 334 6.34 -24.73 1.53
C GLU A 334 5.58 -23.39 1.42
N PRO A 335 5.54 -22.56 2.48
CA PRO A 335 4.91 -21.26 2.43
C PRO A 335 5.54 -20.37 1.36
N ARG A 336 4.71 -19.90 0.41
CA ARG A 336 5.11 -18.94 -0.63
C ARG A 336 4.25 -17.69 -0.54
N VAL A 337 4.89 -16.55 -0.79
CA VAL A 337 4.33 -15.22 -0.55
C VAL A 337 4.42 -14.44 -1.87
N ASP A 338 3.27 -14.06 -2.44
CA ASP A 338 3.20 -13.40 -3.76
C ASP A 338 3.52 -11.90 -3.66
N PHE A 339 4.46 -11.42 -4.47
CA PHE A 339 4.91 -10.02 -4.51
C PHE A 339 3.81 -9.01 -4.84
N PHE A 340 2.77 -9.42 -5.56
CA PHE A 340 1.67 -8.54 -5.96
C PHE A 340 0.48 -8.64 -5.00
N LEU A 341 0.44 -9.61 -4.09
CA LEU A 341 -0.63 -9.77 -3.10
C LEU A 341 -0.24 -9.31 -1.69
N VAL A 342 1.04 -9.41 -1.33
CA VAL A 342 1.49 -9.18 0.05
C VAL A 342 1.92 -7.74 0.28
N PRO A 343 2.88 -7.19 -0.48
CA PRO A 343 3.35 -5.84 -0.25
C PRO A 343 2.28 -4.80 -0.58
N ARG A 344 1.51 -4.95 -1.66
CA ARG A 344 0.72 -3.81 -2.17
C ARG A 344 -0.60 -3.64 -1.44
N GLN A 345 -1.26 -4.73 -1.10
CA GLN A 345 -2.58 -4.74 -0.46
C GLN A 345 -2.44 -4.44 1.02
N MET A 346 -1.46 -5.04 1.67
CA MET A 346 -1.23 -4.83 3.10
C MET A 346 -0.54 -3.49 3.40
N GLN A 347 0.33 -2.99 2.51
CA GLN A 347 0.96 -1.67 2.71
C GLN A 347 0.03 -0.53 2.34
N SER A 348 -0.91 -0.71 1.42
CA SER A 348 -1.89 0.34 1.11
C SER A 348 -2.97 0.47 2.20
N SER A 349 -3.36 -0.63 2.84
CA SER A 349 -4.48 -0.65 3.78
C SER A 349 -4.24 0.14 5.06
N ILE A 350 -2.98 0.22 5.55
CA ILE A 350 -2.61 1.04 6.71
C ILE A 350 -2.84 2.54 6.48
N PHE A 351 -2.87 3.01 5.23
CA PHE A 351 -3.05 4.43 4.93
C PHE A 351 -4.52 4.84 4.88
N ILE A 352 -5.47 3.91 4.83
CA ILE A 352 -6.90 4.24 4.78
C ILE A 352 -7.29 5.22 5.90
N PRO A 353 -6.94 5.02 7.19
CA PRO A 353 -7.24 5.98 8.24
C PRO A 353 -6.61 7.35 8.09
N ALA A 354 -5.54 7.50 7.30
CA ALA A 354 -4.96 8.81 7.02
C ALA A 354 -5.85 9.62 6.05
N TYR A 355 -6.57 8.93 5.17
CA TYR A 355 -7.50 9.55 4.22
C TYR A 355 -8.86 9.86 4.84
N LEU A 356 -9.45 8.91 5.58
CA LEU A 356 -10.86 9.00 6.01
C LEU A 356 -11.23 10.31 6.74
N PRO A 357 -10.42 10.86 7.66
CA PRO A 357 -10.75 12.11 8.36
C PRO A 357 -10.79 13.34 7.46
N LEU A 358 -10.14 13.28 6.29
CA LEU A 358 -10.01 14.41 5.36
C LEU A 358 -11.11 14.45 4.31
N LEU A 359 -11.87 13.36 4.18
CA LEU A 359 -12.82 13.14 3.10
C LEU A 359 -14.27 13.23 3.60
N THR A 360 -15.15 13.70 2.72
CA THR A 360 -16.60 13.67 2.95
C THR A 360 -17.17 12.26 2.71
N PRO A 361 -18.36 11.92 3.24
CA PRO A 361 -18.94 10.58 3.07
C PRO A 361 -19.03 10.08 1.61
N PRO A 362 -19.43 10.89 0.60
CA PRO A 362 -19.39 10.46 -0.80
C PRO A 362 -17.97 10.19 -1.32
N GLN A 363 -16.99 10.99 -0.89
CA GLN A 363 -15.58 10.80 -1.26
C GLN A 363 -15.00 9.54 -0.62
N ILE A 364 -15.33 9.26 0.64
CA ILE A 364 -14.94 8.01 1.32
C ILE A 364 -15.49 6.80 0.55
N ARG A 365 -16.78 6.84 0.17
CA ARG A 365 -17.40 5.77 -0.62
C ARG A 365 -16.68 5.57 -1.96
N ALA A 366 -16.45 6.64 -2.72
CA ALA A 366 -15.76 6.56 -4.00
C ALA A 366 -14.33 6.01 -3.84
N PHE A 367 -13.60 6.47 -2.83
CA PHE A 367 -12.24 6.02 -2.51
C PHE A 367 -12.20 4.52 -2.18
N LEU A 368 -13.05 4.06 -1.25
CA LEU A 368 -13.08 2.68 -0.80
C LEU A 368 -13.56 1.72 -1.90
N LYS A 369 -14.58 2.10 -2.69
CA LYS A 369 -15.05 1.30 -3.84
C LYS A 369 -13.96 1.16 -4.90
N THR A 370 -13.30 2.26 -5.26
CA THR A 370 -12.18 2.25 -6.22
C THR A 370 -11.03 1.39 -5.70
N TYR A 371 -10.68 1.52 -4.42
CA TYR A 371 -9.65 0.72 -3.77
C TYR A 371 -9.97 -0.78 -3.84
N LEU A 372 -11.18 -1.18 -3.42
CA LEU A 372 -11.60 -2.59 -3.43
C LEU A 372 -11.61 -3.19 -4.84
N LEU A 373 -12.06 -2.43 -5.83
CA LEU A 373 -12.03 -2.81 -7.23
C LEU A 373 -10.62 -3.11 -7.74
N VAL A 374 -9.64 -2.28 -7.38
CA VAL A 374 -8.23 -2.51 -7.74
C VAL A 374 -7.67 -3.73 -7.00
N LEU A 375 -8.03 -3.94 -5.73
CA LEU A 375 -7.65 -5.17 -4.99
C LEU A 375 -8.14 -6.42 -5.72
N PHE A 376 -9.40 -6.43 -6.15
CA PHE A 376 -10.01 -7.54 -6.87
C PHE A 376 -9.43 -7.74 -8.26
N GLN A 377 -9.13 -6.66 -8.99
CA GLN A 377 -8.40 -6.72 -10.26
C GLN A 377 -7.05 -7.43 -10.08
N ILE A 378 -6.27 -7.05 -9.06
CA ILE A 378 -4.98 -7.69 -8.79
C ILE A 378 -5.17 -9.16 -8.42
N ALA A 379 -6.14 -9.49 -7.56
CA ALA A 379 -6.42 -10.87 -7.17
C ALA A 379 -6.80 -11.76 -8.37
N ILE A 380 -7.64 -11.27 -9.29
CA ILE A 380 -7.98 -11.99 -10.53
C ILE A 380 -6.76 -12.14 -11.43
N SER A 381 -5.92 -11.12 -11.55
CA SER A 381 -4.68 -11.20 -12.34
C SER A 381 -3.69 -12.25 -11.83
N ARG A 382 -3.79 -12.65 -10.54
CA ARG A 382 -3.00 -13.73 -9.94
C ARG A 382 -3.68 -15.11 -9.99
N GLY A 383 -4.80 -15.24 -10.69
CA GLY A 383 -5.52 -16.51 -10.80
C GLY A 383 -6.56 -16.73 -9.71
N ARG A 384 -7.00 -15.65 -9.02
CA ARG A 384 -8.09 -15.69 -8.03
C ARG A 384 -7.83 -16.70 -6.92
N PRO A 385 -6.79 -16.49 -6.11
CA PRO A 385 -6.38 -17.45 -5.09
C PRO A 385 -7.48 -17.68 -4.06
N ALA A 386 -7.71 -18.94 -3.69
CA ALA A 386 -8.61 -19.28 -2.60
C ALA A 386 -8.00 -18.85 -1.26
N LEU A 387 -8.81 -18.26 -0.38
CA LEU A 387 -8.39 -17.91 0.97
C LEU A 387 -8.51 -19.14 1.87
N ASN A 388 -7.44 -19.48 2.58
CA ASN A 388 -7.40 -20.59 3.53
C ASN A 388 -7.06 -20.08 4.94
N PRO A 389 -8.04 -19.62 5.73
CA PRO A 389 -7.82 -19.18 7.11
C PRO A 389 -7.19 -20.26 8.01
N ASP A 390 -7.59 -21.52 7.83
CA ASP A 390 -7.00 -22.66 8.56
C ASP A 390 -5.49 -22.82 8.31
N LEU A 391 -5.01 -22.45 7.11
CA LEU A 391 -3.60 -22.61 6.75
C LEU A 391 -2.73 -21.64 7.55
N ILE A 392 -3.14 -20.37 7.63
CA ILE A 392 -2.36 -19.36 8.36
C ILE A 392 -2.33 -19.64 9.87
N MET A 393 -3.44 -20.17 10.40
CA MET A 393 -3.52 -20.62 11.79
C MET A 393 -2.70 -21.90 12.07
N SER A 394 -2.28 -22.63 11.04
CA SER A 394 -1.39 -23.79 11.19
C SER A 394 0.09 -23.42 11.30
N TYR A 395 0.47 -22.19 10.96
CA TYR A 395 1.86 -21.73 11.03
C TYR A 395 2.32 -21.46 12.45
N ASP A 396 3.62 -21.63 12.71
CA ASP A 396 4.20 -21.45 14.04
C ASP A 396 4.00 -20.02 14.57
N LEU A 397 3.43 -19.91 15.77
CA LEU A 397 3.30 -18.63 16.46
C LEU A 397 4.65 -18.09 16.97
N TYR A 398 5.54 -19.01 17.34
CA TYR A 398 6.87 -18.73 17.86
C TYR A 398 7.90 -19.19 16.84
N THR A 399 8.28 -18.31 15.92
CA THR A 399 9.40 -18.58 15.02
C THR A 399 10.67 -18.65 15.85
N SER A 400 11.16 -19.86 16.12
CA SER A 400 12.47 -20.04 16.76
C SER A 400 13.54 -19.49 15.80
N SER A 401 14.35 -18.55 16.26
CA SER A 401 15.53 -18.17 15.52
C SER A 401 16.55 -19.31 15.59
N ASP A 402 17.08 -19.72 14.44
CA ASP A 402 18.26 -20.58 14.35
C ASP A 402 19.56 -19.84 14.75
N SER A 403 19.46 -18.57 15.17
CA SER A 403 20.58 -17.77 15.69
C SER A 403 20.94 -18.06 17.15
N ASP A 404 20.36 -19.07 17.79
CA ASP A 404 20.89 -19.62 19.06
C ASP A 404 22.15 -20.48 18.86
N VAL A 405 22.76 -20.47 17.66
CA VAL A 405 24.12 -20.98 17.46
C VAL A 405 25.13 -19.87 17.79
N GLY A 406 25.47 -19.78 19.08
CA GLY A 406 26.81 -19.34 19.48
C GLY A 406 26.94 -17.96 20.12
N SER A 407 26.41 -17.78 21.33
CA SER A 407 27.12 -16.98 22.34
C SER A 407 27.89 -17.92 23.25
N LYS A 408 29.09 -18.32 22.82
CA LYS A 408 30.13 -18.79 23.75
C LYS A 408 30.68 -17.55 24.45
N GLN A 409 30.17 -17.24 25.65
CA GLN A 409 30.76 -16.34 26.66
C GLN A 409 29.90 -16.52 27.92
N ASP A 410 30.36 -16.73 29.14
CA ASP A 410 31.69 -16.73 29.73
C ASP A 410 31.60 -17.69 30.93
N GLU A 411 32.38 -18.77 30.94
CA GLU A 411 32.61 -19.54 32.16
C GLU A 411 33.61 -18.76 33.03
N GLY A 412 33.09 -17.83 33.84
CA GLY A 412 33.97 -17.05 34.69
C GLY A 412 33.30 -15.96 35.50
N LYS A 413 32.44 -16.35 36.45
CA LYS A 413 32.33 -15.76 37.81
C LYS A 413 31.13 -16.35 38.56
N GLU A 414 31.41 -16.99 39.68
CA GLU A 414 30.41 -17.39 40.69
C GLU A 414 29.78 -16.14 41.33
N GLY A 415 28.78 -15.59 40.66
CA GLY A 415 27.74 -14.75 41.29
C GLY A 415 26.46 -15.57 41.39
N LYS A 416 25.69 -15.39 42.48
CA LYS A 416 24.36 -15.99 42.66
C LYS A 416 23.57 -15.93 41.34
N LYS A 417 23.33 -17.07 40.70
CA LYS A 417 22.46 -17.17 39.51
C LYS A 417 21.07 -16.72 39.91
N ILE A 418 20.71 -15.49 39.57
CA ILE A 418 19.31 -15.04 39.55
C ILE A 418 18.66 -15.88 38.46
N LYS A 419 17.74 -16.78 38.82
CA LYS A 419 16.95 -17.52 37.83
C LYS A 419 16.26 -16.50 36.94
N SER A 420 16.54 -16.56 35.65
CA SER A 420 15.90 -15.67 34.70
C SER A 420 14.43 -16.05 34.64
N LEU A 421 13.53 -15.07 34.52
CA LEU A 421 12.12 -15.35 34.17
C LEU A 421 11.99 -16.00 32.78
N LEU A 422 13.09 -16.02 32.02
CA LEU A 422 13.23 -16.65 30.71
C LEU A 422 13.93 -18.02 30.77
N ASP A 423 14.22 -18.55 31.96
CA ASP A 423 14.80 -19.89 32.10
C ASP A 423 13.81 -20.94 31.54
N PRO A 424 14.24 -21.85 30.65
CA PRO A 424 13.34 -22.76 29.97
C PRO A 424 12.73 -23.76 30.95
N SER A 425 11.40 -23.76 31.06
CA SER A 425 10.67 -24.90 31.60
C SER A 425 10.98 -26.15 30.76
N PRO A 426 11.08 -27.34 31.37
CA PRO A 426 11.27 -28.56 30.62
C PRO A 426 9.99 -28.85 29.83
N ALA A 427 10.15 -28.97 28.50
CA ALA A 427 9.17 -29.35 27.49
C ALA A 427 8.20 -28.26 26.98
N GLY A 428 8.47 -27.80 25.75
CA GLY A 428 7.42 -27.62 24.72
C GLY A 428 6.71 -26.26 24.63
N GLU A 429 6.85 -25.35 25.58
CA GLU A 429 6.26 -24.01 25.49
C GLU A 429 7.32 -22.98 25.10
N GLY A 430 7.01 -22.16 24.08
CA GLY A 430 7.96 -21.33 23.35
C GLY A 430 8.92 -20.52 24.23
N LYS A 431 10.17 -20.38 23.77
CA LYS A 431 11.20 -19.51 24.37
C LYS A 431 10.56 -18.16 24.71
N GLY A 432 10.55 -17.76 25.98
CA GLY A 432 9.77 -16.63 26.53
C GLY A 432 10.11 -15.22 26.04
N LYS A 433 10.66 -15.05 24.84
CA LYS A 433 10.97 -13.75 24.23
C LYS A 433 9.74 -13.20 23.51
N ASN A 434 9.57 -11.88 23.56
CA ASN A 434 8.54 -11.19 22.77
C ASN A 434 8.92 -11.25 21.28
N VAL A 435 8.12 -11.98 20.50
CA VAL A 435 8.35 -12.24 19.08
C VAL A 435 8.32 -10.94 18.25
N TRP A 436 7.48 -9.96 18.62
CA TRP A 436 7.41 -8.70 17.87
C TRP A 436 8.69 -7.88 17.97
N LEU A 437 9.38 -7.91 19.12
CA LEU A 437 10.64 -7.18 19.28
C LEU A 437 11.73 -7.77 18.37
N ASP A 438 11.80 -9.10 18.28
CA ASP A 438 12.73 -9.80 17.37
C ASP A 438 12.41 -9.51 15.89
N ILE A 439 11.15 -9.67 15.50
CA ILE A 439 10.72 -9.44 14.11
C ILE A 439 10.97 -7.99 13.68
N ILE A 440 10.66 -7.02 14.53
CA ILE A 440 10.84 -5.60 14.22
C ILE A 440 12.34 -5.31 14.06
N ASP A 441 13.18 -5.68 15.02
CA ASP A 441 14.62 -5.42 14.98
C ASP A 441 15.27 -6.05 13.73
N ARG A 442 14.92 -7.30 13.43
CA ARG A 442 15.38 -7.98 12.22
C ARG A 442 14.91 -7.28 10.96
N SER A 443 13.61 -6.93 10.87
CA SER A 443 13.04 -6.28 9.68
C SER A 443 13.71 -4.94 9.34
N LEU A 444 14.21 -4.20 10.34
CA LEU A 444 14.91 -2.94 10.14
C LEU A 444 16.24 -3.11 9.38
N SER A 445 16.87 -4.29 9.50
CA SER A 445 18.16 -4.61 8.89
C SER A 445 18.07 -5.04 7.42
N TYR A 446 16.90 -5.44 6.94
CA TYR A 446 16.73 -5.92 5.56
C TYR A 446 16.91 -4.77 4.56
N PRO A 447 17.66 -4.98 3.46
CA PRO A 447 17.77 -4.02 2.36
C PRO A 447 16.41 -3.79 1.66
N ASP A 448 15.65 -4.87 1.42
CA ASP A 448 14.36 -4.78 0.73
C ASP A 448 13.30 -4.05 1.58
N SER A 449 12.91 -2.86 1.12
CA SER A 449 11.88 -2.04 1.75
C SER A 449 10.50 -2.72 1.83
N HIS A 450 10.18 -3.67 0.96
CA HIS A 450 8.88 -4.35 0.98
C HIS A 450 8.67 -5.20 2.24
N ILE A 451 9.73 -5.74 2.83
CA ILE A 451 9.64 -6.55 4.05
C ILE A 451 9.27 -5.66 5.22
N VAL A 452 10.08 -4.64 5.50
CA VAL A 452 9.85 -3.74 6.63
C VAL A 452 8.50 -3.01 6.52
N LYS A 453 8.07 -2.65 5.30
CA LYS A 453 6.74 -2.07 5.05
C LYS A 453 5.62 -3.06 5.38
N SER A 454 5.78 -4.34 5.03
CA SER A 454 4.81 -5.38 5.35
C SER A 454 4.73 -5.65 6.87
N ILE A 455 5.89 -5.72 7.54
CA ILE A 455 5.95 -5.87 9.00
C ILE A 455 5.29 -4.68 9.70
N ARG A 456 5.54 -3.44 9.23
CA ARG A 456 4.89 -2.24 9.77
C ARG A 456 3.36 -2.33 9.72
N SER A 457 2.79 -2.77 8.61
CA SER A 457 1.33 -2.96 8.51
C SER A 457 0.81 -4.02 9.47
N LEU A 458 1.51 -5.15 9.60
CA LEU A 458 1.10 -6.23 10.52
C LEU A 458 1.20 -5.80 11.98
N VAL A 459 2.23 -5.04 12.35
CA VAL A 459 2.37 -4.44 13.68
C VAL A 459 1.18 -3.53 13.98
N PHE A 460 0.81 -2.64 13.04
CA PHE A 460 -0.33 -1.74 13.21
C PHE A 460 -1.63 -2.51 13.48
N TYR A 461 -1.93 -3.53 12.68
CA TYR A 461 -3.14 -4.33 12.90
C TYR A 461 -3.06 -5.18 14.17
N SER A 462 -1.87 -5.67 14.55
CA SER A 462 -1.67 -6.40 15.80
C SER A 462 -1.87 -5.50 17.03
N GLN A 463 -1.48 -4.22 16.98
CA GLN A 463 -1.75 -3.26 18.05
C GLN A 463 -3.24 -3.02 18.28
N LEU A 464 -4.06 -3.06 17.22
CA LEU A 464 -5.50 -2.84 17.30
C LEU A 464 -6.28 -4.12 17.64
N PHE A 465 -5.91 -5.23 17.00
CA PHE A 465 -6.74 -6.44 16.96
C PHE A 465 -6.04 -7.69 17.47
N GLY A 466 -4.79 -7.58 17.92
CA GLY A 466 -3.97 -8.73 18.35
C GLY A 466 -4.48 -9.43 19.61
N SER A 467 -5.24 -8.74 20.46
CA SER A 467 -5.82 -9.31 21.68
C SER A 467 -7.18 -9.98 21.47
N LEU A 468 -7.73 -9.96 20.26
CA LEU A 468 -9.07 -10.50 20.00
C LEU A 468 -9.07 -12.03 20.00
N PRO A 469 -10.04 -12.68 20.69
CA PRO A 469 -10.15 -14.14 20.73
C PRO A 469 -10.61 -14.71 19.37
N ALA A 470 -10.43 -16.02 19.20
CA ALA A 470 -10.89 -16.74 18.03
C ALA A 470 -12.38 -16.50 17.76
N GLY A 471 -12.73 -16.30 16.48
CA GLY A 471 -14.11 -16.05 16.05
C GLY A 471 -14.56 -14.60 16.14
N SER A 472 -13.74 -13.69 16.68
CA SER A 472 -14.05 -12.24 16.74
C SER A 472 -14.09 -11.56 15.36
N PHE A 473 -13.56 -12.23 14.34
CA PHE A 473 -13.52 -11.76 12.96
C PHE A 473 -14.59 -12.42 12.07
N ALA A 474 -15.35 -13.38 12.61
CA ALA A 474 -16.47 -13.97 11.89
C ALA A 474 -17.63 -12.97 11.81
N PRO A 475 -18.35 -12.89 10.68
CA PRO A 475 -19.54 -12.06 10.58
C PRO A 475 -20.59 -12.51 11.60
N PRO A 476 -21.45 -11.61 12.11
CA PRO A 476 -22.52 -11.98 13.01
C PRO A 476 -23.48 -12.97 12.32
N SER A 477 -23.87 -14.02 13.04
CA SER A 477 -24.68 -15.20 12.63
C SER A 477 -26.06 -14.89 11.96
N SER A 478 -26.38 -13.63 11.69
CA SER A 478 -27.60 -13.18 11.02
C SER A 478 -27.53 -13.21 9.49
N SER A 479 -26.38 -13.46 8.86
CA SER A 479 -26.30 -13.66 7.40
C SER A 479 -26.85 -15.04 7.04
N LYS A 480 -28.11 -15.09 6.62
CA LYS A 480 -28.80 -16.31 6.15
C LYS A 480 -28.21 -16.93 4.86
N ASN A 481 -27.05 -16.47 4.38
CA ASN A 481 -26.42 -16.96 3.16
C ASN A 481 -25.17 -17.78 3.54
N ARG A 482 -25.22 -19.08 3.22
CA ARG A 482 -24.17 -20.11 3.42
C ARG A 482 -22.93 -19.89 2.54
N THR A 483 -22.37 -18.69 2.51
CA THR A 483 -21.13 -18.33 1.80
C THR A 483 -20.08 -17.81 2.78
N GLU A 484 -20.06 -18.36 4.00
CA GLU A 484 -19.03 -18.07 4.98
C GLU A 484 -17.71 -18.72 4.56
N LEU A 485 -16.63 -17.95 4.65
CA LEU A 485 -15.28 -18.45 4.40
C LEU A 485 -14.94 -19.48 5.49
N GLN A 486 -14.85 -20.75 5.11
CA GLN A 486 -14.57 -21.85 6.04
C GLN A 486 -13.26 -21.62 6.81
N GLY A 487 -13.29 -21.73 8.14
CA GLY A 487 -12.13 -21.58 9.02
C GLY A 487 -11.96 -20.17 9.59
N LEU A 488 -12.78 -19.19 9.21
CA LEU A 488 -12.72 -17.83 9.77
C LEU A 488 -13.06 -17.82 11.27
N GLU A 489 -13.84 -18.79 11.74
CA GLU A 489 -14.17 -19.00 13.16
C GLU A 489 -12.96 -19.35 14.02
N LYS A 490 -11.88 -19.88 13.42
CA LYS A 490 -10.64 -20.24 14.13
C LYS A 490 -9.61 -19.12 14.12
N VAL A 491 -9.84 -18.05 13.36
CA VAL A 491 -8.92 -16.92 13.27
C VAL A 491 -9.01 -16.08 14.53
N ASP A 492 -7.87 -15.86 15.18
CA ASP A 492 -7.69 -15.01 16.34
C ASP A 492 -6.69 -13.87 16.04
N GLY A 493 -6.47 -12.97 17.02
CA GLY A 493 -5.55 -11.85 16.87
C GLY A 493 -4.08 -12.24 16.61
N THR A 494 -3.72 -13.53 16.78
CA THR A 494 -2.38 -14.02 16.45
C THR A 494 -2.13 -14.15 14.94
N LEU A 495 -3.19 -14.00 14.12
CA LEU A 495 -3.11 -13.94 12.66
C LEU A 495 -1.95 -13.07 12.17
N PHE A 496 -1.84 -11.84 12.70
CA PHE A 496 -0.84 -10.88 12.25
C PHE A 496 0.59 -11.29 12.61
N GLN A 497 0.76 -11.92 13.77
CA GLN A 497 2.06 -12.43 14.23
C GLN A 497 2.49 -13.64 13.39
N ARG A 498 1.58 -14.57 13.11
CA ARG A 498 1.84 -15.73 12.25
C ARG A 498 2.18 -15.29 10.82
N ALA A 499 1.45 -14.31 10.27
CA ALA A 499 1.74 -13.72 8.98
C ALA A 499 3.16 -13.11 8.94
N ALA A 500 3.55 -12.37 9.97
CA ALA A 500 4.88 -11.78 10.07
C ALA A 500 5.98 -12.84 10.09
N GLY A 501 5.79 -13.91 10.87
CA GLY A 501 6.72 -15.04 10.92
C GLY A 501 6.91 -15.74 9.57
N VAL A 502 5.84 -15.90 8.78
CA VAL A 502 5.92 -16.48 7.43
C VAL A 502 6.72 -15.59 6.49
N ILE A 503 6.43 -14.29 6.47
CA ILE A 503 7.15 -13.33 5.61
C ILE A 503 8.65 -13.36 5.91
N MET A 504 9.02 -13.36 7.19
CA MET A 504 10.43 -13.40 7.63
C MET A 504 11.10 -14.76 7.34
N ARG A 505 10.34 -15.87 7.32
CA ARG A 505 10.88 -17.21 6.99
C ARG A 505 11.09 -17.38 5.49
N THR A 506 10.21 -16.82 4.66
CA THR A 506 10.30 -16.94 3.20
C THR A 506 11.50 -16.20 2.62
N ILE A 507 12.05 -15.20 3.33
CA ILE A 507 13.16 -14.38 2.84
C ILE A 507 14.32 -14.37 3.87
N PRO A 508 15.41 -15.13 3.62
CA PRO A 508 16.57 -15.17 4.51
C PRO A 508 17.25 -13.81 4.68
N GLU A 509 17.86 -13.59 5.84
CA GLU A 509 18.67 -12.39 6.11
C GLU A 509 19.89 -12.33 5.19
N GLY A 510 20.15 -11.16 4.61
CA GLY A 510 21.37 -10.89 3.84
C GLY A 510 21.27 -11.11 2.32
N GLU A 511 20.12 -11.48 1.77
CA GLU A 511 19.91 -11.41 0.32
C GLU A 511 19.58 -9.96 -0.12
N GLU A 512 20.28 -9.44 -1.14
CA GLU A 512 20.13 -8.07 -1.66
C GLU A 512 18.74 -7.81 -2.28
N GLU A 513 18.13 -8.83 -2.88
CA GLU A 513 16.75 -8.80 -3.37
C GLU A 513 15.99 -9.99 -2.77
N ALA A 514 14.88 -9.70 -2.07
CA ALA A 514 13.99 -10.76 -1.65
C ALA A 514 13.48 -11.53 -2.88
N ARG A 515 13.61 -12.86 -2.85
CA ARG A 515 13.04 -13.77 -3.86
C ARG A 515 11.53 -13.91 -3.68
N TRP A 516 10.80 -12.80 -3.74
CA TRP A 516 9.35 -12.81 -3.72
C TRP A 516 8.82 -13.67 -4.87
N ASP A 517 7.79 -14.46 -4.59
CA ASP A 517 7.17 -15.27 -5.62
C ASP A 517 6.35 -14.37 -6.56
N ARG A 518 6.58 -14.48 -7.87
CA ARG A 518 5.80 -13.77 -8.90
C ARG A 518 5.02 -14.74 -9.80
N SER A 519 4.98 -16.02 -9.45
CA SER A 519 4.44 -17.11 -10.28
C SER A 519 2.91 -17.18 -10.32
N GLN A 520 2.19 -16.23 -9.73
CA GLN A 520 0.72 -16.14 -9.70
C GLN A 520 0.11 -17.32 -8.91
N LEU A 521 0.21 -17.26 -7.58
CA LEU A 521 -0.10 -18.37 -6.68
C LEU A 521 -1.55 -18.91 -6.76
N GLY A 522 -2.48 -18.20 -7.42
CA GLY A 522 -3.84 -18.69 -7.65
C GLY A 522 -3.95 -19.80 -8.70
N TYR A 523 -2.95 -19.99 -9.57
CA TYR A 523 -2.99 -21.03 -10.60
C TYR A 523 -2.33 -22.34 -10.15
N ASP A 524 -2.91 -23.49 -10.51
CA ASP A 524 -2.29 -24.81 -10.29
C ASP A 524 -0.90 -24.94 -10.92
N GLY A 525 -0.72 -24.35 -12.10
CA GLY A 525 0.56 -24.33 -12.80
C GLY A 525 1.71 -23.69 -12.01
N ALA A 526 1.42 -22.70 -11.17
CA ALA A 526 2.43 -21.99 -10.36
C ALA A 526 3.13 -22.90 -9.34
N TRP A 527 2.43 -23.94 -8.86
CA TRP A 527 2.91 -24.86 -7.84
C TRP A 527 3.65 -26.08 -8.39
N THR A 528 3.65 -26.26 -9.73
CA THR A 528 4.38 -27.34 -10.41
C THR A 528 5.87 -27.06 -10.56
N LYS A 529 6.30 -25.81 -10.37
CA LYS A 529 7.69 -25.36 -10.45
C LYS A 529 8.10 -24.71 -9.12
N GLY A 530 9.41 -24.61 -8.86
CA GLY A 530 9.95 -23.82 -7.74
C GLY A 530 9.50 -22.35 -7.79
N PRO A 531 9.76 -21.53 -6.74
CA PRO A 531 9.41 -20.11 -6.75
C PRO A 531 9.94 -19.43 -8.01
N GLY A 532 9.05 -18.77 -8.75
CA GLY A 532 9.36 -18.19 -10.06
C GLY A 532 9.56 -16.68 -9.97
N GLN A 533 10.59 -16.15 -10.64
CA GLN A 533 10.91 -14.71 -10.58
C GLN A 533 9.97 -13.81 -11.40
N GLY A 534 9.14 -14.35 -12.31
CA GLY A 534 8.22 -13.61 -13.16
C GLY A 534 8.88 -12.52 -14.04
N LYS A 535 8.23 -12.08 -15.12
CA LYS A 535 8.67 -10.89 -15.87
C LYS A 535 7.90 -9.67 -15.36
N LEU A 536 8.63 -8.59 -15.02
CA LEU A 536 8.09 -7.30 -14.59
C LEU A 536 7.67 -6.47 -15.80
#